data_AF-E8PXP4-F1
#
_entry.id   AF-E8PXP4-F1
#
_cell.length_a   1.000
_cell.length_b   1.000
_cell.length_c   1.000
_cell.angle_alpha   90.00
_cell.angle_beta   90.00
_cell.angle_gamma   90.00
#
_symmetry.space_group_name_H-M   'P 1'
#
loop_
_entity.id
_entity.type
_entity.pdbx_description
1 polymer ?
#
loop_
_entity_poly.entity_id
_entity_poly.type
_entity_poly.pdbx_seq_one_letter_code
_entity_poly.pdbx_strand_id
1 'polypeptide(L)'
;MSEKKSIDDKMLLRAIADMVVQNPSYAREIFNDADDITNIFPELKVISDFLLQPSDDNYKEVLEDKIKKIPNTETKKIFLMAINSQEK
;
A
#
# COMPACT_ATOMS: atom_id res chain seq x y z
N MET A 1 23.27 2.81 0.37
CA MET A 1 23.22 1.91 -0.81
C MET A 1 21.83 2.05 -1.39
N SER A 2 21.73 2.53 -2.63
CA SER A 2 20.45 2.84 -3.27
C SER A 2 19.91 1.56 -3.91
N GLU A 3 19.10 0.82 -3.17
CA GLU A 3 18.37 -0.34 -3.68
C GLU A 3 17.40 0.14 -4.77
N LYS A 4 17.83 0.04 -6.02
CA LYS A 4 16.95 0.19 -7.18
C LYS A 4 15.89 -0.90 -7.07
N LYS A 5 14.68 -0.53 -6.66
CA LYS A 5 13.50 -1.39 -6.79
C LYS A 5 13.43 -1.94 -8.21
N SER A 6 13.43 -3.25 -8.34
CA SER A 6 13.27 -3.96 -9.59
C SER A 6 11.90 -3.65 -10.18
N ILE A 7 11.74 -3.88 -11.49
CA ILE A 7 10.48 -3.64 -12.19
C ILE A 7 9.35 -4.45 -11.53
N ASP A 8 9.66 -5.67 -11.10
CA ASP A 8 8.79 -6.57 -10.36
C ASP A 8 8.27 -5.94 -9.06
N ASP A 9 9.14 -5.28 -8.29
CA ASP A 9 8.77 -4.60 -7.05
C ASP A 9 7.76 -3.48 -7.29
N LYS A 10 7.96 -2.71 -8.37
CA LYS A 10 7.05 -1.62 -8.76
C LYS A 10 5.70 -2.16 -9.23
N MET A 11 5.70 -3.28 -9.95
CA MET A 11 4.48 -3.95 -10.39
C MET A 11 3.71 -4.53 -9.20
N LEU A 12 4.41 -5.17 -8.25
CA LEU A 12 3.84 -5.66 -6.99
C LEU A 12 3.23 -4.52 -6.19
N LEU A 13 3.98 -3.44 -5.95
CA LEU A 13 3.50 -2.25 -5.24
C LEU A 13 2.25 -1.67 -5.88
N ARG A 14 2.17 -1.65 -7.21
CA ARG A 14 1.01 -1.15 -7.94
C ARG A 14 -0.18 -2.08 -7.84
N ALA A 15 0.02 -3.39 -7.96
CA ALA A 15 -1.02 -4.39 -7.80
C ALA A 15 -1.61 -4.36 -6.39
N ILE A 16 -0.74 -4.27 -5.38
CA ILE A 16 -1.12 -4.12 -3.98
C ILE A 16 -1.88 -2.82 -3.78
N ALA A 17 -1.37 -1.68 -4.28
CA ALA A 17 -2.04 -0.40 -4.13
C ALA A 17 -3.44 -0.39 -4.76
N ASP A 18 -3.59 -0.92 -5.97
CA ASP A 18 -4.89 -1.02 -6.63
C ASP A 18 -5.83 -1.95 -5.86
N MET A 19 -5.32 -3.09 -5.39
CA MET A 19 -6.06 -4.02 -4.55
C MET A 19 -6.53 -3.39 -3.22
N VAL A 20 -5.67 -2.63 -2.55
CA VAL A 20 -5.97 -1.92 -1.29
C VAL A 20 -7.08 -0.88 -1.47
N VAL A 21 -7.13 -0.25 -2.64
CA VAL A 21 -8.15 0.77 -2.95
C VAL A 21 -9.44 0.14 -3.46
N GLN A 22 -9.35 -0.91 -4.31
CA GLN A 22 -10.51 -1.59 -4.90
C GLN A 22 -11.20 -2.55 -3.92
N ASN A 23 -10.42 -3.36 -3.21
CA ASN A 23 -10.87 -4.42 -2.32
C ASN A 23 -10.06 -4.42 -1.02
N PRO A 24 -10.33 -3.47 -0.11
CA PRO A 24 -9.61 -3.37 1.16
C PRO A 24 -9.70 -4.65 1.99
N SER A 25 -10.83 -5.38 1.92
CA SER A 25 -11.02 -6.66 2.60
C SER A 25 -10.07 -7.75 2.08
N TYR A 26 -9.90 -7.84 0.76
CA TYR A 26 -8.99 -8.80 0.15
C TYR A 26 -7.53 -8.41 0.40
N ALA A 27 -7.21 -7.12 0.31
CA ALA A 27 -5.90 -6.63 0.67
C ALA A 27 -5.57 -6.96 2.14
N ARG A 28 -6.52 -6.80 3.06
CA ARG A 28 -6.34 -7.20 4.46
C ARG A 28 -5.99 -8.68 4.60
N GLU A 29 -6.64 -9.58 3.87
CA GLU A 29 -6.28 -11.02 3.91
C GLU A 29 -4.87 -11.26 3.38
N ILE A 30 -4.52 -10.66 2.24
CA ILE A 30 -3.17 -10.77 1.69
C ILE A 30 -2.14 -10.23 2.67
N PHE A 31 -2.35 -9.05 3.25
CA PHE A 31 -1.43 -8.45 4.21
C PHE A 31 -1.37 -9.16 5.56
N ASN A 32 -2.43 -9.88 5.94
CA ASN A 32 -2.44 -10.70 7.15
C ASN A 32 -1.54 -11.94 6.98
N ASP A 33 -1.45 -12.49 5.76
CA ASP A 33 -0.56 -13.61 5.43
C ASP A 33 0.83 -13.15 4.95
N ALA A 34 0.93 -11.91 4.47
CA ALA A 34 2.11 -11.37 3.82
C ALA A 34 3.11 -10.70 4.78
N ASP A 35 3.46 -11.40 5.86
CA ASP A 35 4.61 -11.04 6.70
C ASP A 35 5.89 -10.88 5.83
N ASP A 36 6.03 -11.74 4.81
CA ASP A 36 7.10 -11.70 3.81
C ASP A 36 7.15 -10.39 3.00
N ILE A 37 6.00 -9.81 2.62
CA ILE A 37 5.96 -8.54 1.86
C ILE A 37 6.40 -7.37 2.73
N THR A 38 6.05 -7.36 4.02
CA THR A 38 6.55 -6.32 4.94
C THR A 38 8.02 -6.53 5.30
N ASN A 39 8.54 -7.75 5.16
CA ASN A 39 9.95 -8.07 5.33
C ASN A 39 10.79 -7.56 4.14
N ILE A 40 10.26 -7.71 2.92
CA ILE A 40 10.88 -7.18 1.68
C ILE A 40 10.70 -5.65 1.58
N PHE A 41 9.53 -5.15 1.96
CA PHE A 41 9.19 -3.72 1.96
C PHE A 41 8.72 -3.26 3.34
N PRO A 42 9.66 -2.93 4.25
CA PRO A 42 9.30 -2.44 5.59
C PRO A 42 8.49 -1.14 5.56
N GLU A 43 8.57 -0.40 4.45
CA GLU A 43 7.77 0.79 4.16
C GLU A 43 6.27 0.50 3.94
N LEU A 44 5.89 -0.68 3.47
CA LEU A 44 4.50 -1.09 3.31
C LEU A 44 3.86 -1.48 4.64
N LYS A 45 4.66 -1.69 5.67
CA LYS A 45 4.18 -2.04 7.01
C LYS A 45 3.20 -1.00 7.55
N VAL A 46 3.38 0.28 7.21
CA VAL A 46 2.45 1.37 7.58
C VAL A 46 1.07 1.18 6.97
N ILE A 47 0.99 0.66 5.74
CA ILE A 47 -0.26 0.35 5.05
C ILE A 47 -0.86 -0.96 5.55
N SER A 48 -0.03 -1.98 5.73
CA SER A 48 -0.44 -3.27 6.29
C SER A 48 -1.10 -3.11 7.67
N ASP A 49 -0.45 -2.36 8.56
CA ASP A 49 -0.96 -2.03 9.89
C ASP A 49 -2.28 -1.26 9.84
N PHE A 50 -2.44 -0.40 8.83
CA PHE A 50 -3.68 0.32 8.60
C PHE A 50 -4.80 -0.59 8.08
N LEU A 51 -4.50 -1.49 7.14
CA LEU A 51 -5.45 -2.47 6.60
C LEU A 51 -5.95 -3.48 7.64
N LEU A 52 -5.09 -3.81 8.60
CA LEU A 52 -5.42 -4.72 9.70
C LEU A 52 -6.32 -4.07 10.75
N GLN A 53 -6.39 -2.73 10.79
CA GLN A 53 -7.31 -2.01 11.66
C GLN A 53 -8.76 -2.14 11.15
N PRO A 54 -9.75 -2.29 12.07
CA PRO A 54 -11.15 -2.40 11.68
C PRO A 54 -11.62 -1.11 10.99
N SER A 55 -12.45 -1.27 9.96
CA SER A 55 -12.89 -0.23 9.03
C SER A 55 -13.41 1.04 9.73
N ASP A 56 -12.72 2.15 9.50
CA ASP A 56 -13.22 3.50 9.72
C ASP A 56 -14.01 3.98 8.48
N ASP A 57 -15.10 4.73 8.70
CA ASP A 57 -15.87 5.43 7.66
C ASP A 57 -14.98 6.30 6.73
N ASN A 58 -13.78 6.69 7.20
CA ASN A 58 -12.81 7.52 6.48
C ASN A 58 -11.62 6.73 5.88
N TYR A 59 -11.81 5.44 5.54
CA TYR A 59 -10.73 4.57 5.04
C TYR A 59 -9.83 5.22 3.97
N LYS A 60 -10.39 5.85 2.93
CA LYS A 60 -9.61 6.52 1.87
C LYS A 60 -8.76 7.68 2.38
N GLU A 61 -9.32 8.50 3.26
CA GLU A 61 -8.65 9.71 3.79
C GLU A 61 -7.48 9.33 4.70
N VAL A 62 -7.70 8.32 5.57
CA VAL A 62 -6.65 7.80 6.45
C VAL A 62 -5.59 7.02 5.65
N LEU A 63 -5.99 6.26 4.63
CA LEU A 63 -5.06 5.60 3.72
C LEU A 63 -4.14 6.62 3.03
N GLU A 64 -4.68 7.73 2.55
CA GLU A 64 -3.90 8.80 1.94
C GLU A 64 -2.89 9.42 2.92
N ASP A 65 -3.30 9.67 4.18
CA ASP A 65 -2.40 10.17 5.23
C ASP A 65 -1.26 9.18 5.53
N LYS A 66 -1.58 7.88 5.60
CA LYS A 66 -0.61 6.80 5.79
C LYS A 66 0.38 6.72 4.62
N ILE A 67 -0.10 6.82 3.39
CA ILE A 67 0.75 6.86 2.18
C ILE A 67 1.67 8.08 2.20
N LYS A 68 1.18 9.23 2.67
CA LYS A 68 2.01 10.45 2.80
C LYS A 68 3.16 10.27 3.79
N LYS A 69 2.99 9.43 4.81
CA LYS A 69 4.00 9.08 5.83
C LYS A 69 5.02 8.03 5.37
N ILE A 70 4.84 7.41 4.20
CA ILE A 70 5.82 6.46 3.66
C ILE A 70 7.11 7.21 3.32
N PRO A 71 8.27 6.80 3.87
CA PRO A 71 9.55 7.46 3.61
C PRO A 71 10.02 7.26 2.17
N ASN A 72 9.56 6.18 1.52
CA ASN A 72 9.91 5.87 0.14
C ASN A 72 9.02 6.62 -0.86
N THR A 73 9.63 7.52 -1.61
CA THR A 73 8.96 8.34 -2.63
C THR A 73 8.33 7.52 -3.76
N GLU A 74 8.91 6.37 -4.14
CA GLU A 74 8.40 5.55 -5.25
C GLU A 74 7.09 4.86 -4.87
N THR A 75 7.05 4.19 -3.72
CA THR A 75 5.83 3.56 -3.19
C THR A 75 4.75 4.60 -2.95
N LYS A 76 5.12 5.73 -2.34
CA LYS A 76 4.19 6.84 -2.13
C LYS A 76 3.53 7.28 -3.44
N LYS A 77 4.30 7.45 -4.52
CA LYS A 77 3.76 7.80 -5.84
C LYS A 77 2.83 6.72 -6.41
N ILE A 78 3.22 5.45 -6.31
CA ILE A 78 2.42 4.33 -6.84
C ILE A 78 1.07 4.25 -6.14
N PHE A 79 1.06 4.35 -4.81
CA PHE A 79 -0.16 4.31 -4.03
C PHE A 79 -1.06 5.54 -4.26
N LEU A 80 -0.47 6.75 -4.32
CA LEU A 80 -1.23 7.95 -4.68
C LEU A 80 -1.84 7.84 -6.08
N MET A 81 -1.12 7.28 -7.04
CA MET A 81 -1.63 7.05 -8.39
C MET A 81 -2.81 6.05 -8.38
N ALA A 82 -2.73 4.98 -7.60
CA ALA A 82 -3.84 4.02 -7.47
C ALA A 82 -5.10 4.66 -6.88
N ILE A 83 -4.96 5.47 -5.81
CA ILE A 83 -6.09 6.19 -5.21
C ILE A 83 -6.74 7.14 -6.23
N ASN A 84 -5.92 7.96 -6.91
CA ASN A 84 -6.41 8.96 -7.86
C ASN A 84 -6.99 8.30 -9.13
N SER A 85 -6.47 7.14 -9.54
CA SER A 85 -6.96 6.41 -10.70
C SER A 85 -8.36 5.80 -10.50
N GLN A 86 -8.82 5.66 -9.25
CA GLN A 86 -10.14 5.14 -8.92
C GLN A 86 -11.20 6.24 -8.76
N GLU A 87 -10.82 7.53 -8.92
CA GLU A 87 -11.75 8.67 -8.93
C GLU A 87 -12.21 9.07 -10.35
N LYS A 88 -11.92 8.26 -11.37
CA LYS A 88 -12.15 8.62 -12.78
C LYS A 88 -13.14 7.71 -13.50
#